data_AF-A0A644UU61-F1
#
_entry.id   AF-A0A644UU61-F1
#
_cell.length_a   1.000
_cell.length_b   1.000
_cell.length_c   1.000
_cell.angle_alpha   90.00
_cell.angle_beta   90.00
_cell.angle_gamma   90.00
#
_symmetry.space_group_name_H-M   'P 1'
#
loop_
_entity.id
_entity.type
_entity.pdbx_description
1 polymer ?
#
loop_
_entity_poly.entity_id
_entity_poly.type
_entity_poly.pdbx_seq_one_letter_code
_entity_poly.pdbx_strand_id
1 'polypeptide(L)'
;MLFNIIDLNTWKRKYYYQHYIHTVRCTYSITVNIEIDSLVKELKLRGVKAYPAQIYMLSCAVNKFQEFRMAINTHGELGYWESTSPSYTILNKKN
;
A
#
# COMPACT_ATOMS: atom_id res chain seq x y z
N MET A 1 -15.71 0.70 -2.21
CA MET A 1 -14.79 1.76 -2.69
C MET A 1 -14.88 1.80 -4.19
N LEU A 2 -14.79 2.98 -4.81
CA LEU A 2 -14.87 3.11 -6.27
C LEU A 2 -13.58 2.58 -6.91
N PHE A 3 -13.71 1.84 -8.01
CA PHE A 3 -12.58 1.37 -8.82
C PHE A 3 -12.47 2.21 -10.09
N ASN A 4 -11.27 2.74 -10.35
CA ASN A 4 -10.99 3.59 -11.50
C ASN A 4 -10.19 2.78 -12.52
N ILE A 5 -10.77 2.55 -13.69
CA ILE A 5 -10.11 1.81 -14.78
C ILE A 5 -9.03 2.71 -15.40
N ILE A 6 -7.85 2.14 -15.64
CA ILE A 6 -6.77 2.84 -16.34
C ILE A 6 -6.94 2.63 -17.85
N ASP A 7 -6.99 3.73 -18.60
CA ASP A 7 -6.90 3.68 -20.05
C ASP A 7 -5.46 3.36 -20.49
N LEU A 8 -5.26 2.11 -20.94
CA LEU A 8 -3.97 1.63 -21.41
C LEU A 8 -3.46 2.35 -22.65
N ASN A 9 -4.30 3.04 -23.43
CA ASN A 9 -3.85 3.75 -24.63
C ASN A 9 -3.11 5.05 -24.27
N THR A 10 -3.46 5.67 -23.15
CA THR A 10 -2.87 6.93 -22.70
C THR A 10 -1.91 6.75 -21.51
N TRP A 11 -1.91 5.59 -20.86
CA TRP A 11 -1.10 5.36 -19.68
C TRP A 11 0.40 5.22 -19.98
N LYS A 12 1.18 6.21 -19.54
CA LYS A 12 2.64 6.30 -19.75
C LYS A 12 3.43 5.05 -19.34
N ARG A 13 2.92 4.25 -18.40
CA ARG A 13 3.59 3.05 -17.89
C ARG A 13 3.16 1.74 -18.60
N LYS A 14 2.32 1.81 -19.64
CA LYS A 14 1.80 0.65 -20.38
C LYS A 14 2.90 -0.36 -20.73
N TYR A 15 3.97 0.10 -21.38
CA TYR A 15 5.05 -0.77 -21.84
C TYR A 15 5.72 -1.54 -20.68
N TYR A 16 6.07 -0.83 -19.61
CA TYR A 16 6.68 -1.43 -18.42
C TYR A 16 5.74 -2.42 -17.73
N TYR A 17 4.46 -2.07 -17.59
CA TYR A 17 3.46 -2.96 -17.03
C TYR A 17 3.35 -4.25 -17.84
N GLN A 18 3.21 -4.16 -19.16
CA GLN A 18 3.11 -5.31 -20.05
C GLN A 18 4.35 -6.21 -19.95
N HIS A 19 5.55 -5.62 -19.92
CA HIS A 19 6.79 -6.37 -19.77
C HIS A 19 6.84 -7.13 -18.43
N TYR A 20 6.56 -6.45 -17.31
CA TYR A 20 6.67 -7.07 -15.99
C TYR A 20 5.49 -7.96 -15.59
N ILE A 21 4.35 -7.89 -16.29
CA ILE A 21 3.23 -8.79 -16.02
C ILE A 21 3.22 -10.03 -16.94
N HIS A 22 3.72 -9.91 -18.18
CA HIS A 22 3.65 -11.00 -19.17
C HIS A 22 5.01 -11.60 -19.58
N THR A 23 6.10 -10.84 -19.52
CA THR A 23 7.41 -11.31 -20.01
C THR A 23 8.33 -11.71 -18.87
N VAL A 24 8.54 -10.82 -17.89
CA VAL A 24 9.45 -11.03 -16.76
C VAL A 24 8.73 -10.67 -15.47
N ARG A 25 7.88 -11.59 -14.99
CA ARG A 25 7.17 -11.38 -13.72
C ARG A 25 8.15 -11.41 -12.56
N CYS A 26 8.30 -10.27 -11.89
CA CYS A 26 9.24 -10.11 -10.79
C CYS A 26 8.69 -9.24 -9.66
N THR A 27 9.29 -9.41 -8.47
CA THR A 27 9.08 -8.56 -7.30
C THR A 27 10.45 -8.29 -6.65
N TYR A 28 10.54 -7.23 -5.86
CA TYR A 28 11.71 -6.94 -5.04
C TYR A 28 11.27 -6.43 -3.67
N SER A 29 12.17 -6.49 -2.69
CA SER A 29 11.96 -5.97 -1.34
C SER A 29 13.11 -5.04 -0.96
N ILE A 30 12.79 -4.04 -0.13
CA ILE A 30 13.76 -3.08 0.40
C ILE A 30 13.49 -2.93 1.90
N THR A 31 14.56 -2.86 2.69
CA THR A 31 14.49 -2.54 4.12
C THR A 31 15.26 -1.25 4.36
N VAL A 32 14.64 -0.31 5.09
CA VAL A 32 15.25 0.96 5.48
C VAL A 32 15.04 1.22 6.96
N ASN A 33 16.02 1.89 7.58
CA ASN A 33 15.85 2.40 8.95
C ASN A 33 15.16 3.76 8.89
N ILE A 34 14.08 3.91 9.65
CA ILE A 34 13.34 5.16 9.79
C ILE A 34 13.54 5.66 11.22
N GLU A 35 13.95 6.91 11.36
CA GLU A 35 14.07 7.61 12.64
C GLU A 35 12.66 7.88 13.20
N ILE A 36 12.37 7.44 14.42
CA ILE A 36 11.03 7.49 15.03
C ILE A 36 11.01 8.06 16.46
N ASP A 37 12.10 8.61 16.97
CA ASP A 37 12.20 9.12 18.34
C ASP A 37 11.14 10.19 18.62
N SER A 38 10.98 11.13 17.69
CA SER A 38 9.97 12.20 17.79
C SER A 38 8.55 11.62 17.83
N LEU A 39 8.28 10.62 16.98
CA LEU A 39 6.99 9.93 16.95
C LEU A 39 6.73 9.19 18.27
N VAL A 40 7.72 8.44 18.78
CA VAL A 40 7.58 7.68 20.03
C VAL A 40 7.30 8.60 21.21
N LYS A 41 7.98 9.75 21.29
CA LYS A 41 7.71 10.77 22.31
C LYS A 41 6.27 11.27 22.23
N GLU A 42 5.81 11.63 21.03
CA GLU A 42 4.46 12.17 20.82
C GLU A 42 3.36 11.14 21.15
N LEU A 43 3.54 9.89 20.73
CA LEU A 43 2.57 8.82 21.00
C LEU A 43 2.44 8.54 22.50
N LYS A 44 3.56 8.60 23.25
CA LYS A 44 3.55 8.46 24.72
C LYS A 44 2.78 9.61 25.38
N LEU A 45 3.04 10.85 24.97
CA LEU A 45 2.33 12.03 25.50
C LEU A 45 0.82 11.93 25.27
N ARG A 46 0.39 11.38 24.13
CA ARG A 46 -1.03 11.22 23.77
C ARG A 46 -1.68 9.93 24.29
N GLY A 47 -0.92 9.02 24.90
CA GLY A 47 -1.43 7.72 25.33
C GLY A 47 -1.84 6.79 24.17
N VAL A 48 -1.29 6.98 22.97
CA VAL A 48 -1.63 6.20 21.77
C VAL A 48 -0.64 5.05 21.59
N LYS A 49 -1.15 3.84 21.31
CA LYS A 49 -0.31 2.66 21.05
C LYS A 49 0.42 2.79 19.71
N ALA A 50 1.69 2.40 19.66
CA ALA A 50 2.52 2.47 18.46
C ALA A 50 1.98 1.63 17.29
N TYR A 51 1.45 0.43 17.57
CA TYR A 51 0.96 -0.47 16.52
C TYR A 51 -0.20 0.10 15.68
N PRO A 52 -1.34 0.54 16.26
CA PRO A 52 -2.39 1.18 15.47
C PRO A 52 -1.95 2.50 14.83
N ALA A 53 -1.04 3.26 15.47
CA ALA A 53 -0.48 4.48 14.86
C ALA A 53 0.33 4.15 13.59
N GLN A 54 1.16 3.10 13.64
CA GLN A 54 1.93 2.63 12.48
C GLN A 54 1.01 2.16 11.35
N ILE A 55 0.00 1.36 11.66
CA ILE A 55 -1.00 0.90 10.68
C ILE A 55 -1.68 2.10 10.01
N TYR A 56 -2.08 3.11 10.79
CA TYR A 56 -2.70 4.32 10.27
C TYR A 56 -1.76 5.09 9.34
N MET A 57 -0.52 5.36 9.76
CA MET A 57 0.45 6.08 8.93
C MET A 57 0.76 5.36 7.62
N LEU A 58 0.93 4.03 7.65
CA LEU A 58 1.11 3.21 6.46
C LEU A 58 -0.12 3.29 5.55
N SER A 59 -1.33 3.25 6.11
CA SER A 59 -2.57 3.39 5.35
C SER A 59 -2.66 4.77 4.68
N CYS A 60 -2.27 5.84 5.36
CA CYS A 60 -2.20 7.18 4.77
C CYS A 60 -1.19 7.23 3.62
N ALA A 61 -0.01 6.64 3.78
CA ALA A 61 1.00 6.59 2.73
C ALA A 61 0.51 5.81 1.50
N VAL A 62 -0.06 4.62 1.70
CA VAL A 62 -0.65 3.80 0.61
C VAL A 62 -1.81 4.54 -0.08
N ASN A 63 -2.66 5.22 0.67
CA ASN A 63 -3.78 6.00 0.11
C ASN A 63 -3.35 7.31 -0.57
N LYS A 64 -2.11 7.78 -0.35
CA LYS A 64 -1.58 8.96 -1.04
C LYS A 64 -1.15 8.68 -2.48
N PHE A 65 -0.66 7.47 -2.77
CA PHE A 65 -0.05 7.15 -4.07
C PHE A 65 -0.83 6.07 -4.82
N GLN A 66 -1.24 6.37 -6.04
CA GLN A 66 -2.09 5.49 -6.87
C GLN A 66 -1.46 4.12 -7.08
N GLU A 67 -0.14 4.06 -7.31
CA GLU A 67 0.61 2.85 -7.58
C GLU A 67 0.54 1.80 -6.47
N PHE A 68 0.25 2.19 -5.22
CA PHE A 68 0.05 1.26 -4.11
C PHE A 68 -1.38 0.72 -3.99
N ARG A 69 -2.31 1.21 -4.83
CA ARG A 69 -3.72 0.82 -4.84
C ARG A 69 -4.17 0.22 -6.17
N MET A 70 -3.23 -0.11 -7.04
CA MET A 70 -3.52 -0.74 -8.33
C MET A 70 -3.90 -2.21 -8.15
N ALA A 71 -4.87 -2.66 -8.94
CA ALA A 71 -5.30 -4.05 -9.00
C ALA A 71 -5.84 -4.40 -10.39
N ILE A 72 -5.95 -5.69 -10.66
CA ILE A 72 -6.78 -6.21 -11.75
C ILE A 72 -8.11 -6.61 -11.12
N ASN A 73 -9.23 -6.04 -11.59
CA ASN A 73 -10.54 -6.35 -11.05
C ASN A 73 -11.04 -7.74 -11.49
N THR A 74 -12.23 -8.12 -11.03
CA THR A 74 -12.85 -9.41 -11.38
C THR A 74 -13.18 -9.56 -12.87
N HIS A 75 -13.20 -8.47 -13.63
CA HIS A 75 -13.43 -8.44 -15.08
C HIS A 75 -12.12 -8.50 -15.89
N GLY A 76 -10.96 -8.57 -15.23
CA GLY A 76 -9.66 -8.59 -15.89
C GLY A 76 -9.13 -7.20 -16.25
N GLU A 77 -9.74 -6.13 -15.75
CA GLU A 77 -9.38 -4.76 -16.09
C GLU A 77 -8.35 -4.19 -15.11
N LEU A 78 -7.30 -3.57 -15.64
CA LEU A 78 -6.31 -2.86 -14.83
C LEU A 78 -6.90 -1.52 -14.35
N GLY A 79 -6.79 -1.26 -13.06
CA GLY A 79 -7.22 0.00 -12.48
C GLY A 79 -6.65 0.21 -11.09
N TYR A 80 -7.25 1.12 -10.34
CA TYR A 80 -6.88 1.40 -8.96
C TYR A 80 -8.11 1.75 -8.11
N TRP A 81 -8.03 1.41 -6.83
CA TRP A 81 -9.06 1.78 -5.87
C TRP A 81 -8.90 3.25 -5.43
N GLU A 82 -10.02 3.94 -5.29
CA GLU A 82 -10.06 5.30 -4.73
C GLU A 82 -9.37 5.35 -3.36
N SER A 83 -9.67 4.37 -2.51
CA SER A 83 -8.99 4.12 -1.24
C SER A 83 -8.85 2.63 -0.95
N THR A 84 -7.99 2.27 0.00
CA THR A 84 -7.82 0.91 0.53
C THR A 84 -7.78 0.92 2.06
N SER A 85 -8.28 -0.15 2.67
CA SER A 85 -8.20 -0.38 4.12
C SER A 85 -6.99 -1.25 4.46
N PRO A 86 -6.32 -1.02 5.61
CA PRO A 86 -5.24 -1.89 6.05
C PRO A 86 -5.77 -3.27 6.47
N SER A 87 -4.99 -4.30 6.14
CA SER A 87 -5.10 -5.64 6.71
C SER A 87 -3.87 -5.87 7.59
N TYR A 88 -4.07 -6.29 8.83
CA TYR A 88 -3.00 -6.38 9.84
C TYR A 88 -3.20 -7.59 10.74
N THR A 89 -2.11 -8.05 11.35
CA THR A 89 -2.09 -9.23 12.20
C THR A 89 -2.31 -8.87 13.67
N ILE A 90 -2.94 -9.77 14.43
CA ILE A 90 -3.04 -9.65 15.88
C ILE A 90 -2.40 -10.90 16.47
N LEU A 91 -1.36 -10.72 17.29
CA LEU A 91 -0.67 -11.82 17.93
C LEU A 91 -1.59 -12.47 18.98
N ASN A 92 -1.94 -13.74 18.76
CA ASN A 92 -2.63 -14.55 19.76
C ASN A 92 -1.59 -15.14 20.72
N LYS A 93 -1.70 -14.82 22.01
CA LYS A 93 -0.73 -15.21 23.04
C LYS A 93 -0.89 -16.64 23.57
N LYS A 94 -1.88 -17.41 23.09
CA LYS A 94 -2.23 -18.72 23.67
C LYS A 94 -1.41 -19.92 23.16
N ASN A 95 -0.31 -19.69 22.44
CA ASN A 95 0.66 -20.72 22.05
C ASN A 95 2.05 -20.34 22.55
#